data_AF-A0A346PHH4-F1
#
_entry.id   AF-A0A346PHH4-F1
#
_cell.length_a   1.000
_cell.length_b   1.000
_cell.length_c   1.000
_cell.angle_alpha   90.00
_cell.angle_beta   90.00
_cell.angle_gamma   90.00
#
_symmetry.space_group_name_H-M   'P 1'
#
loop_
_entity.id
_entity.type
_entity.pdbx_description
1 polymer ?
#
loop_
_entity_poly.entity_id
_entity_poly.type
_entity_poly.pdbx_seq_one_letter_code
_entity_poly.pdbx_strand_id
1 'polypeptide(L)'
;MDLTCRDRITVEKDGERVDVYNHASISQHHYVNSVNGYETFEPSIAKGDMGDGPKPEAVTPRLATLLYDEFRVEVEQQGIDVIDPESDEVDVL
;
A
#
# COMPACT_ATOMS: atom_id res chain seq x y z
N MET A 1 19.95 -2.68 5.92
CA MET A 1 20.54 -2.20 4.64
C MET A 1 19.52 -1.23 4.12
N ASP A 2 19.82 0.04 3.83
CA ASP A 2 18.74 1.00 3.52
C ASP A 2 18.03 0.61 2.22
N LEU A 3 16.80 0.10 2.34
CA LEU A 3 15.98 -0.39 1.24
C LEU A 3 14.92 0.63 0.81
N THR A 4 14.85 1.78 1.48
CA THR A 4 13.81 2.78 1.26
C THR A 4 13.88 3.46 -0.11
N CYS A 5 15.02 3.36 -0.80
CA CYS A 5 15.23 3.88 -2.15
C CYS A 5 14.78 2.94 -3.27
N ARG A 6 14.35 1.70 -2.97
CA ARG A 6 13.82 0.77 -3.97
C ARG A 6 12.31 0.85 -4.05
N ASP A 7 11.75 1.03 -5.25
CA ASP A 7 10.28 1.02 -5.45
C ASP A 7 9.62 -0.30 -5.07
N ARG A 8 10.29 -1.42 -5.41
CA ARG A 8 9.82 -2.78 -5.18
C ARG A 8 10.95 -3.63 -4.60
N ILE A 9 10.61 -4.41 -3.59
CA ILE A 9 11.50 -5.35 -2.91
C ILE A 9 10.82 -6.71 -2.93
N THR A 10 11.45 -7.71 -3.55
CA THR A 10 10.95 -9.08 -3.48
C THR A 10 11.54 -9.73 -2.24
N VAL A 11 10.67 -10.29 -1.40
CA VAL A 11 11.07 -10.97 -0.17
C VAL A 11 10.55 -12.40 -0.16
N GLU A 12 11.22 -13.27 0.58
CA GLU A 12 10.73 -14.59 0.94
C GLU A 12 10.23 -14.57 2.38
N LYS A 13 8.96 -14.91 2.58
CA LYS A 13 8.31 -15.04 3.90
C LYS A 13 7.55 -16.35 3.94
N ASP A 14 7.80 -17.18 4.95
CA ASP A 14 7.18 -18.50 5.11
C ASP A 14 7.34 -19.44 3.88
N GLY A 15 8.42 -19.26 3.11
CA GLY A 15 8.69 -20.02 1.88
C GLY A 15 7.92 -19.55 0.65
N GLU A 16 7.18 -18.45 0.74
CA GLU A 16 6.50 -17.80 -0.39
C GLU A 16 7.22 -16.50 -0.79
N ARG A 17 7.26 -16.23 -2.10
CA ARG A 17 7.83 -14.99 -2.64
C ARG A 17 6.77 -13.92 -2.73
N VAL A 18 7.00 -12.80 -2.04
CA VAL A 18 6.07 -11.67 -1.97
C VAL A 18 6.77 -10.41 -2.45
N ASP A 19 6.10 -9.66 -3.34
CA ASP A 19 6.56 -8.34 -3.76
C ASP A 19 6.04 -7.26 -2.80
N VAL A 20 6.95 -6.62 -2.08
CA VAL A 20 6.69 -5.53 -1.14
C VAL A 20 7.01 -4.19 -1.80
N TYR A 21 6.05 -3.26 -1.76
CA TYR A 21 6.17 -1.96 -2.41
C TYR A 21 6.45 -0.83 -1.40
N ASN A 22 7.41 0.03 -1.73
CA ASN A 22 7.70 1.26 -0.98
C ASN A 22 6.95 2.49 -1.51
N HIS A 23 6.47 2.41 -2.75
CA HIS A 23 5.63 3.44 -3.36
C HIS A 23 4.34 2.82 -3.89
N ALA A 24 3.25 3.58 -3.78
CA ALA A 24 1.96 3.23 -4.35
C ALA A 24 1.28 4.48 -4.88
N SER A 25 0.49 4.30 -5.94
CA SER A 25 -0.38 5.34 -6.45
C SER A 25 -1.73 5.24 -5.77
N ILE A 26 -2.27 6.39 -5.38
CA ILE A 26 -3.60 6.49 -4.76
C ILE A 26 -4.51 7.38 -5.58
N SER A 27 -5.70 6.87 -5.87
CA SER A 27 -6.77 7.58 -6.53
C SER A 27 -7.98 7.62 -5.60
N GLN A 28 -8.50 8.81 -5.29
CA GLN A 28 -9.64 8.97 -4.40
C GLN A 28 -10.79 9.63 -5.14
N HIS A 29 -11.87 8.88 -5.33
CA HIS A 29 -13.09 9.44 -5.91
C HIS A 29 -13.88 10.18 -4.84
N HIS A 30 -14.08 11.49 -5.06
CA HIS A 30 -14.91 12.33 -4.21
C HIS A 30 -16.29 12.50 -4.86
N TYR A 31 -17.31 11.95 -4.21
CA TYR A 31 -18.70 12.10 -4.64
C TYR A 31 -19.47 12.97 -3.65
N VAL A 32 -20.06 14.06 -4.14
CA VAL A 32 -20.90 14.97 -3.34
C VAL A 32 -22.35 14.88 -3.81
N ASN A 33 -23.23 14.47 -2.91
CA ASN A 33 -24.67 14.51 -3.14
C ASN A 33 -25.29 15.72 -2.41
N SER A 34 -25.56 16.80 -3.15
CA SER A 34 -26.15 18.03 -2.60
C SER A 34 -27.61 17.86 -2.14
N VAL A 35 -28.32 16.86 -2.65
CA VAL A 35 -29.74 16.64 -2.33
C VAL A 35 -29.91 15.93 -0.98
N ASN A 36 -29.01 15.01 -0.66
CA ASN A 36 -29.03 14.23 0.58
C ASN A 36 -27.95 14.63 1.60
N GLY A 37 -27.11 15.62 1.27
CA GLY A 37 -26.15 16.24 2.19
C GLY A 37 -25.03 15.32 2.66
N TYR A 38 -24.65 14.30 1.86
CA TYR A 38 -23.53 13.42 2.18
C TYR A 38 -22.44 13.51 1.12
N GLU A 39 -21.21 13.30 1.59
CA GLU A 39 -20.01 13.14 0.80
C GLU A 39 -19.47 11.72 0.99
N THR A 40 -18.93 11.13 -0.08
CA THR A 40 -18.30 9.81 -0.03
C THR A 40 -16.93 9.89 -0.68
N PHE A 41 -15.97 9.24 -0.03
CA PHE A 41 -14.60 9.13 -0.49
C PHE A 41 -14.26 7.65 -0.68
N GLU A 42 -13.98 7.25 -1.92
CA GLU A 42 -13.61 5.87 -2.25
C GLU A 42 -12.15 5.84 -2.74
N PRO A 43 -11.18 5.47 -1.88
CA PRO A 43 -9.78 5.37 -2.26
C PRO A 43 -9.48 4.02 -2.92
N SER A 44 -8.65 4.06 -3.97
CA SER A 44 -8.08 2.89 -4.64
C SER A 44 -6.55 2.99 -4.58
N ILE A 45 -5.88 1.89 -4.20
CA ILE A 45 -4.42 1.79 -4.09
C ILE A 45 -3.90 0.83 -5.15
N ALA A 46 -2.86 1.26 -5.87
CA ALA A 46 -2.24 0.47 -6.92
C ALA A 46 -0.71 0.32 -6.75
N LYS A 47 -0.16 -0.80 -7.25
CA LYS A 47 1.26 -1.18 -7.18
C LYS A 47 2.14 -0.12 -7.85
N GLY A 48 3.10 0.46 -7.12
CA GLY A 48 4.09 1.40 -7.65
C GLY A 48 3.45 2.67 -8.24
N ASP A 49 3.99 3.13 -9.38
CA ASP A 49 3.53 4.36 -10.07
C ASP A 49 2.35 4.13 -11.04
N MET A 50 1.64 3.01 -10.91
CA MET A 50 0.49 2.73 -11.78
C MET A 50 -0.79 3.27 -11.17
N GLY A 51 -1.24 4.47 -11.55
CA GLY A 51 -2.45 5.12 -11.02
C GLY A 51 -3.72 4.24 -10.91
N ASP A 52 -4.00 3.44 -11.95
CA ASP A 52 -5.11 2.47 -12.01
C ASP A 52 -4.60 1.02 -12.12
N GLY A 53 -3.41 0.77 -11.57
CA GLY A 53 -2.77 -0.54 -11.60
C GLY A 53 -3.43 -1.57 -10.66
N PRO A 54 -3.00 -2.84 -10.75
CA PRO A 54 -3.41 -3.85 -9.78
C PRO A 54 -3.02 -3.44 -8.36
N LYS A 55 -3.87 -3.78 -7.39
CA LYS A 55 -3.63 -3.55 -5.96
C LYS A 55 -2.37 -4.27 -5.47
N PRO A 56 -1.52 -3.66 -4.61
CA PRO A 56 -0.36 -4.34 -4.02
C PRO A 56 -0.77 -5.55 -3.17
N GLU A 57 0.10 -6.56 -3.17
CA GLU A 57 -0.04 -7.71 -2.27
C GLU A 57 0.48 -7.34 -0.88
N ALA A 58 1.66 -6.70 -0.84
CA ALA A 58 2.23 -6.16 0.38
C ALA A 58 2.85 -4.77 0.18
N VAL A 59 2.89 -3.99 1.26
CA VAL A 59 3.54 -2.68 1.36
C VAL A 59 4.46 -2.62 2.57
N THR A 60 5.42 -1.70 2.56
CA THR A 60 6.27 -1.49 3.74
C THR A 60 5.52 -0.76 4.87
N PRO A 61 5.95 -0.91 6.14
CA PRO A 61 5.32 -0.21 7.27
C PRO A 61 5.30 1.30 7.08
N ARG A 62 6.37 1.87 6.50
CA ARG A 62 6.46 3.28 6.18
C ARG A 62 5.33 3.74 5.26
N LEU A 63 5.09 3.00 4.17
CA LEU A 63 4.02 3.34 3.23
C LEU A 63 2.64 3.16 3.85
N ALA A 64 2.44 2.11 4.67
CA ALA A 64 1.20 1.91 5.40
C ALA A 64 0.88 3.09 6.35
N THR A 65 1.87 3.59 7.08
CA THR A 65 1.71 4.78 7.94
C THR A 65 1.32 6.01 7.14
N LEU A 66 1.99 6.28 6.01
CA LEU A 66 1.67 7.43 5.15
C LEU A 66 0.23 7.36 4.61
N LEU A 67 -0.20 6.19 4.14
CA LEU A 67 -1.55 5.98 3.62
C LEU A 67 -2.62 6.19 4.69
N TYR A 68 -2.35 5.78 5.93
CA TYR A 68 -3.25 6.01 7.05
C TYR A 68 -3.28 7.49 7.47
N ASP A 69 -2.12 8.13 7.64
CA ASP A 69 -2.05 9.50 8.13
C ASP A 69 -2.65 10.51 7.14
N GLU A 70 -2.36 10.35 5.85
CA GLU A 70 -2.80 11.31 4.83
C GLU A 70 -4.21 11.03 4.31
N PHE A 71 -4.53 9.75 4.08
CA PHE A 71 -5.77 9.36 3.38
C PHE A 71 -6.75 8.58 4.26
N ARG A 72 -6.39 8.30 5.52
CA ARG A 72 -7.17 7.45 6.45
C ARG A 72 -7.46 6.07 5.88
N VAL A 73 -6.53 5.52 5.09
CA VAL A 73 -6.66 4.20 4.50
C VAL A 73 -5.95 3.15 5.35
N GLU A 74 -6.71 2.21 5.89
CA GLU A 74 -6.19 1.03 6.56
C GLU A 74 -5.91 -0.07 5.51
N VAL A 75 -4.64 -0.25 5.17
CA VAL A 75 -4.21 -1.17 4.09
C VAL A 75 -4.58 -2.63 4.36
N GLU A 76 -4.58 -3.06 5.62
CA GLU A 76 -4.97 -4.41 6.01
C GLU A 76 -6.47 -4.67 5.76
N GLN A 77 -7.33 -3.66 5.96
CA GLN A 77 -8.77 -3.76 5.62
C GLN A 77 -9.01 -3.87 4.12
N GLN A 78 -8.04 -3.42 3.31
CA GLN A 78 -8.03 -3.56 1.86
C GLN A 78 -7.43 -4.91 1.42
N GLY A 79 -7.00 -5.78 2.34
CA GLY A 79 -6.33 -7.05 2.05
C GLY A 79 -4.96 -6.84 1.40
N ILE A 80 -4.20 -5.89 1.94
CA ILE A 80 -2.79 -5.61 1.60
C ILE A 80 -1.98 -5.87 2.87
N ASP A 81 -0.98 -6.74 2.78
CA ASP A 81 -0.13 -7.07 3.92
C ASP A 81 0.91 -5.98 4.20
N VAL A 82 1.29 -5.82 5.46
CA VAL A 82 2.40 -4.94 5.86
C VAL A 82 3.60 -5.81 6.19
N ILE A 83 4.66 -5.70 5.37
CA ILE A 83 5.88 -6.49 5.53
C ILE A 83 7.06 -5.54 5.66
N ASP A 84 7.81 -5.69 6.75
CA ASP A 84 9.08 -4.99 6.93
C ASP A 84 10.23 -5.79 6.30
N PRO A 85 10.79 -5.34 5.16
CA PRO A 85 11.89 -6.01 4.49
C PRO A 85 13.23 -5.86 5.22
N GLU A 86 13.31 -5.01 6.25
CA GLU A 86 14.51 -4.87 7.10
C GLU A 86 14.46 -5.74 8.36
N SER A 87 13.35 -6.48 8.58
CA SER A 87 13.22 -7.42 9.71
C SER A 87 14.08 -8.67 9.51
N ASP A 88 14.67 -9.19 10.60
CA ASP A 88 15.45 -10.43 10.60
C ASP A 88 14.61 -11.69 10.26
N GLU A 89 13.28 -11.58 10.27
CA GLU A 89 12.34 -12.67 9.94
C GLU A 89 12.02 -12.76 8.43
N VAL A 90 12.60 -11.87 7.61
CA VAL A 90 12.30 -11.74 6.18
C VAL A 90 13.59 -11.81 5.37
N ASP A 91 13.66 -12.76 4.43
CA ASP A 91 14.80 -12.89 3.54
C ASP A 91 14.59 -12.05 2.26
N VAL A 92 15.43 -11.04 2.05
CA VAL A 92 15.37 -10.18 0.86
C VAL A 92 16.10 -10.84 -0.31
N LEU A 93 15.44 -10.94 -1.48
CA LEU A 93 15.96 -11.58 -2.69
C LEU A 93 16.61 -10.60 -3.68
#